data_AF-A0A9N8EQR0-F1
#
_entry.id   AF-A0A9N8EQR0-F1
#
_cell.length_a   1.000
_cell.length_b   1.000
_cell.length_c   1.000
_cell.angle_alpha   90.00
_cell.angle_beta   90.00
_cell.angle_gamma   90.00
#
_symmetry.space_group_name_H-M   'P 1'
#
loop_
_entity.id
_entity.type
_entity.pdbx_description
1 polymer ?
#
loop_
_entity_poly.entity_id
_entity_poly.type
_entity_poly.pdbx_seq_one_letter_code
_entity_poly.pdbx_strand_id
1 'polypeptide(L)'
;MKPQKATITTKTHHFFLFRHCVRSTRLHVKLRDEHNSSNNVNDYLSTTTTTTSVPDWGVPEKWCTESAITMVENMGRWLATQGLLKNTVAQRVQFQVIADSSTQRTVDTAWALMKGLADGFQSRNDNNDVNGNGNATTPETSTGRIIVEGLGHVFYDPWLFEPYKKDPFFFPKEEPPPPNDTPNQKEKKDDSQQPGLCSANYTRKELKQWIKQRLANLPPPSSIPDALEFFMNVAGMGTAGNLTERFPSQPKMAHDLKHMEGAPALLKHMAQLAFYSRAGNASQIFLPHMTNAELYQRLLPWVYWTRDVAQINNPREATFGAVWARALALILDQGHLHRTTDEDEDANSLTTVTIVVGHDGDLDAIATALGVRWKAPPPYQPQSAEYLVTPPVSGIHAKHTIRTGIPNRMDMSFLCPVYSMLEDDEQDDAWVWNSSGILEQSPLIWRNSKTAARWKTSSDGVSTYLEGENVIDSLQQQVLQTLAPYTGATTCWEATESFLLQQEQTLPPLGSTTSMLATSLAIVGWSLLGLCAAAWFWTRRRLGGSAYTGIQSHEDDDEGEGVFEDSASSKVNGSLQLAELS
;
A
#
# COMPACT_ATOMS: atom_id res chain seq x y z
N MET A 1 1.85 -20.75 55.44
CA MET A 1 1.23 -20.44 54.14
C MET A 1 2.34 -20.35 53.11
N LYS A 2 2.31 -21.15 52.04
CA LYS A 2 3.27 -20.96 50.93
C LYS A 2 2.83 -19.71 50.16
N PRO A 3 3.73 -18.78 49.81
CA PRO A 3 3.37 -17.65 48.98
C PRO A 3 2.80 -18.19 47.67
N GLN A 4 1.57 -17.80 47.32
CA GLN A 4 1.03 -18.05 46.00
C GLN A 4 1.94 -17.35 45.00
N LYS A 5 2.52 -18.12 44.08
CA LYS A 5 3.33 -17.58 43.00
C LYS A 5 2.38 -16.76 42.13
N ALA A 6 2.59 -15.45 42.06
CA ALA A 6 1.74 -14.57 41.25
C ALA A 6 1.70 -15.10 39.81
N THR A 7 0.50 -15.36 39.29
CA THR A 7 0.30 -15.79 37.91
C THR A 7 0.63 -14.62 37.00
N ILE A 8 1.65 -14.77 36.16
CA ILE A 8 2.01 -13.77 35.15
C ILE A 8 1.07 -13.97 33.98
N THR A 9 0.09 -13.07 33.83
CA THR A 9 -0.73 -13.00 32.62
C THR A 9 0.05 -12.30 31.51
N THR A 10 -0.07 -12.79 30.27
CA THR A 10 0.56 -12.17 29.10
C THR A 10 -0.49 -11.95 28.03
N LYS A 11 -0.71 -10.69 27.64
CA LYS A 11 -1.48 -10.34 26.45
C LYS A 11 -0.52 -9.89 25.36
N THR A 12 -0.87 -10.14 24.10
CA THR A 12 -0.05 -9.70 22.96
C THR A 12 -0.94 -9.19 21.85
N HIS A 13 -0.70 -7.97 21.39
CA HIS A 13 -1.43 -7.35 20.29
C HIS A 13 -0.48 -7.20 19.11
N HIS A 14 -0.84 -7.78 17.98
CA HIS A 14 -0.13 -7.63 16.72
C HIS A 14 -0.90 -6.70 15.81
N PHE A 15 -0.18 -5.77 15.17
CA PHE A 15 -0.67 -4.96 14.08
C PHE A 15 0.20 -5.19 12.85
N PHE A 16 -0.43 -5.41 11.71
CA PHE A 16 0.22 -5.42 10.41
C PHE A 16 -0.45 -4.39 9.51
N LEU A 17 0.33 -3.58 8.80
CA LEU A 17 -0.15 -2.81 7.65
C LEU A 17 0.66 -3.26 6.44
N PHE A 18 0.02 -3.97 5.51
CA PHE A 18 0.62 -4.44 4.27
C PHE A 18 0.19 -3.59 3.08
N ARG A 19 1.10 -3.39 2.14
CA ARG A 19 0.78 -3.01 0.77
C ARG A 19 0.21 -4.23 0.04
N HIS A 20 -0.72 -4.00 -0.88
CA HIS A 20 -1.27 -5.07 -1.73
C HIS A 20 -0.20 -5.85 -2.55
N CYS A 21 -0.62 -6.98 -3.10
CA CYS A 21 0.06 -7.89 -4.02
C CYS A 21 0.72 -7.23 -5.25
N VAL A 22 1.56 -8.01 -5.95
CA VAL A 22 1.92 -7.73 -7.35
C VAL A 22 0.67 -7.84 -8.22
N ARG A 23 0.49 -6.85 -9.09
CA ARG A 23 -0.71 -6.66 -9.89
C ARG A 23 -0.40 -6.40 -11.35
N SER A 24 -1.40 -6.61 -12.20
CA SER A 24 -1.35 -6.08 -13.57
C SER A 24 -1.25 -4.55 -13.57
N THR A 25 -0.60 -4.02 -14.58
CA THR A 25 -0.45 -2.57 -14.79
C THR A 25 -1.40 -2.08 -15.87
N ARG A 26 -1.58 -0.76 -15.95
CA ARG A 26 -2.35 -0.14 -17.02
C ARG A 26 -1.62 -0.26 -18.36
N LEU A 27 -2.37 -0.32 -19.46
CA LEU A 27 -1.84 -0.19 -20.83
C LEU A 27 -1.56 1.26 -21.23
N HIS A 28 -2.01 2.21 -20.42
CA HIS A 28 -1.89 3.64 -20.70
C HIS A 28 -1.09 4.36 -19.63
N VAL A 29 -0.17 5.22 -20.07
CA VAL A 29 0.59 6.12 -19.20
C VAL A 29 0.02 7.53 -19.32
N LYS A 30 -0.34 8.11 -18.17
CA LYS A 30 -0.71 9.53 -18.08
C LYS A 30 0.58 10.35 -18.05
N LEU A 31 0.93 10.99 -19.16
CA LEU A 31 2.15 11.80 -19.27
C LEU A 31 1.90 13.30 -19.11
N ARG A 32 0.65 13.75 -19.32
CA ARG A 32 0.16 15.14 -19.24
C ARG A 32 1.18 16.20 -19.68
N ASP A 33 1.46 16.16 -20.98
CA ASP A 33 1.61 17.38 -21.78
C ASP A 33 0.20 17.91 -22.11
N GLU A 34 0.07 19.18 -22.49
CA GLU A 34 -1.09 20.09 -22.44
C GLU A 34 -2.46 19.60 -23.01
N HIS A 35 -2.58 18.36 -23.48
CA HIS A 35 -3.75 17.80 -24.17
C HIS A 35 -4.36 16.53 -23.59
N ASN A 36 -4.15 16.21 -22.30
CA ASN A 36 -4.85 15.10 -21.64
C ASN A 36 -4.70 13.72 -22.35
N SER A 37 -3.70 13.54 -23.23
CA SER A 37 -3.58 12.31 -24.01
C SER A 37 -3.02 11.18 -23.14
N SER A 38 -3.83 10.16 -22.91
CA SER A 38 -3.34 8.88 -22.36
C SER A 38 -2.61 8.15 -23.49
N ASN A 39 -1.30 8.04 -23.41
CA ASN A 39 -0.52 7.40 -24.47
C ASN A 39 -0.44 5.90 -24.19
N ASN A 40 -0.54 5.10 -25.25
CA ASN A 40 -0.45 3.65 -25.13
C ASN A 40 1.01 3.28 -24.82
N VAL A 41 1.23 2.38 -23.86
CA VAL A 41 2.57 1.88 -23.52
C VAL A 41 3.30 1.33 -24.75
N ASN A 42 2.56 0.70 -25.68
CA ASN A 42 3.12 0.15 -26.91
C ASN A 42 3.72 1.20 -27.84
N ASP A 43 3.32 2.48 -27.74
CA ASP A 43 3.91 3.55 -28.55
C ASP A 43 5.39 3.76 -28.21
N TYR A 44 5.82 3.33 -27.01
CA TYR A 44 7.18 3.47 -26.50
C TYR A 44 8.04 2.23 -26.71
N LEU A 45 7.50 1.17 -27.33
CA LEU A 45 8.20 -0.11 -27.52
C LEU A 45 8.50 -0.31 -29.01
N SER A 46 9.70 -0.83 -29.32
CA SER A 46 10.01 -1.20 -30.71
C SER A 46 9.17 -2.38 -31.16
N THR A 47 8.54 -2.26 -32.33
CA THR A 47 7.79 -3.36 -32.96
C THR A 47 8.66 -4.19 -33.91
N THR A 48 9.89 -3.75 -34.19
CA THR A 48 10.74 -4.31 -35.27
C THR A 48 11.94 -5.09 -34.76
N THR A 49 12.43 -4.79 -33.56
CA THR A 49 13.71 -5.32 -33.06
C THR A 49 13.60 -6.11 -31.77
N THR A 50 12.51 -5.97 -31.02
CA THR A 50 12.32 -6.67 -29.75
C THR A 50 10.94 -7.33 -29.72
N THR A 51 10.85 -8.55 -29.18
CA THR A 51 9.57 -9.21 -28.86
C THR A 51 8.90 -8.57 -27.64
N THR A 52 9.17 -7.29 -27.38
CA THR A 52 8.71 -6.56 -26.20
C THR A 52 7.28 -6.11 -26.45
N SER A 53 6.33 -6.85 -25.89
CA SER A 53 4.97 -6.35 -25.69
C SER A 53 4.66 -6.25 -24.21
N VAL A 54 3.64 -5.47 -23.87
CA VAL A 54 3.07 -5.49 -22.54
C VAL A 54 2.65 -6.94 -22.21
N PRO A 55 2.95 -7.45 -21.00
CA PRO A 55 2.57 -8.80 -20.60
C PRO A 55 1.06 -9.04 -20.77
N ASP A 56 0.69 -10.21 -21.27
CA ASP A 56 -0.64 -10.74 -20.98
C ASP A 56 -0.68 -11.16 -19.51
N TRP A 57 -1.33 -10.33 -18.70
CA TRP A 57 -1.42 -10.56 -17.26
C TRP A 57 -2.38 -11.70 -16.90
N GLY A 58 -3.25 -12.13 -17.82
CA GLY A 58 -4.30 -13.11 -17.54
C GLY A 58 -5.39 -12.62 -16.56
N VAL A 59 -5.32 -11.37 -16.10
CA VAL A 59 -6.24 -10.73 -15.15
C VAL A 59 -6.55 -9.29 -15.58
N PRO A 60 -7.69 -8.70 -15.15
CA PRO A 60 -8.01 -7.30 -15.42
C PRO A 60 -6.96 -6.33 -14.90
N GLU A 61 -6.93 -5.10 -15.43
CA GLU A 61 -5.96 -4.08 -15.00
C GLU A 61 -6.04 -3.79 -13.49
N LYS A 62 -4.87 -3.64 -12.85
CA LYS A 62 -4.69 -3.41 -11.41
C LYS A 62 -5.17 -4.52 -10.47
N TRP A 63 -5.55 -5.69 -10.97
CA TRP A 63 -5.89 -6.84 -10.13
C TRP A 63 -4.64 -7.64 -9.76
N CYS A 64 -4.69 -8.39 -8.67
CA CYS A 64 -3.58 -9.28 -8.32
C CYS A 64 -3.35 -10.32 -9.42
N THR A 65 -2.08 -10.62 -9.69
CA THR A 65 -1.74 -11.78 -10.54
C THR A 65 -1.95 -13.07 -9.76
N GLU A 66 -2.24 -14.18 -10.45
CA GLU A 66 -2.48 -15.49 -9.81
C GLU A 66 -1.27 -15.97 -9.01
N SER A 67 -0.06 -15.78 -9.53
CA SER A 67 1.17 -16.11 -8.82
C SER A 67 1.36 -15.24 -7.57
N ALA A 68 0.99 -13.96 -7.62
CA ALA A 68 1.04 -13.10 -6.44
C ALA A 68 0.03 -13.51 -5.36
N ILE A 69 -1.19 -13.93 -5.75
CA ILE A 69 -2.17 -14.51 -4.82
C ILE A 69 -1.57 -15.72 -4.12
N THR A 70 -0.99 -16.66 -4.88
CA THR A 70 -0.33 -17.86 -4.34
C THR A 70 0.79 -17.50 -3.35
N MET A 71 1.62 -16.52 -3.69
CA MET A 71 2.70 -16.06 -2.80
C MET A 71 2.15 -15.44 -1.51
N VAL A 72 1.06 -14.66 -1.57
CA VAL A 72 0.41 -14.07 -0.39
C VAL A 72 -0.25 -15.14 0.48
N GLU A 73 -0.84 -16.19 -0.11
CA GLU A 73 -1.31 -17.37 0.64
C GLU A 73 -0.14 -18.05 1.37
N ASN A 74 0.99 -18.25 0.70
CA ASN A 74 2.17 -18.84 1.32
C ASN A 74 2.75 -17.93 2.43
N MET A 75 2.68 -16.61 2.26
CA MET A 75 3.04 -15.64 3.30
C MET A 75 2.17 -15.79 4.55
N GLY A 76 0.85 -15.93 4.40
CA GLY A 76 -0.04 -16.21 5.52
C GLY A 76 0.32 -17.50 6.25
N ARG A 77 0.62 -18.56 5.49
CA ARG A 77 1.06 -19.83 6.06
C ARG A 77 2.39 -19.70 6.81
N TRP A 78 3.35 -18.96 6.25
CA TRP A 78 4.62 -18.67 6.89
C TRP A 78 4.43 -17.90 8.19
N LEU A 79 3.64 -16.82 8.20
CA LEU A 79 3.35 -16.02 9.41
C LEU A 79 2.82 -16.89 10.55
N ALA A 80 1.89 -17.80 10.24
CA ALA A 80 1.29 -18.70 11.21
C ALA A 80 2.25 -19.80 11.72
N THR A 81 3.09 -20.37 10.86
CA THR A 81 3.86 -21.60 11.17
C THR A 81 5.30 -21.36 11.58
N GLN A 82 5.97 -20.38 10.96
CA GLN A 82 7.41 -20.18 11.06
C GLN A 82 7.79 -18.75 11.42
N GLY A 83 6.94 -17.79 11.07
CA GLY A 83 7.16 -16.37 11.23
C GLY A 83 6.69 -15.83 12.58
N LEU A 84 6.16 -14.61 12.52
CA LEU A 84 5.93 -13.76 13.69
C LEU A 84 4.85 -14.26 14.66
N LEU A 85 3.97 -15.17 14.22
CA LEU A 85 2.91 -15.77 15.04
C LEU A 85 3.24 -17.19 15.50
N LYS A 86 4.42 -17.72 15.16
CA LYS A 86 4.85 -19.05 15.59
C LYS A 86 4.85 -19.19 17.10
N ASN A 87 5.47 -18.23 17.78
CA ASN A 87 5.65 -18.24 19.24
C ASN A 87 4.48 -17.61 19.99
N THR A 88 3.32 -17.48 19.35
CA THR A 88 2.10 -17.07 20.04
C THR A 88 1.74 -18.20 21.02
N VAL A 89 2.15 -18.04 22.28
CA VAL A 89 1.91 -18.99 23.39
C VAL A 89 0.45 -18.98 23.83
N ALA A 90 -0.35 -18.03 23.32
CA ALA A 90 -1.73 -17.89 23.70
C ALA A 90 -2.56 -19.10 23.29
N GLN A 91 -3.38 -19.56 24.24
CA GLN A 91 -4.40 -20.58 24.01
C GLN A 91 -5.46 -20.12 22.99
N ARG A 92 -5.66 -18.81 22.88
CA ARG A 92 -6.64 -18.16 22.01
C ARG A 92 -5.99 -17.06 21.18
N VAL A 93 -6.24 -17.10 19.87
CA VAL A 93 -5.80 -16.08 18.92
C VAL A 93 -7.04 -15.49 18.23
N GLN A 94 -7.23 -14.19 18.36
CA GLN A 94 -8.30 -13.45 17.69
C GLN A 94 -7.73 -12.71 16.49
N PHE A 95 -8.40 -12.81 15.35
CA PHE A 95 -7.99 -12.12 14.12
C PHE A 95 -8.97 -11.00 13.74
N GLN A 96 -8.44 -9.93 13.15
CA GLN A 96 -9.19 -8.89 12.45
C GLN A 96 -8.43 -8.57 11.15
N VAL A 97 -9.10 -8.57 10.00
CA VAL A 97 -8.46 -8.26 8.71
C VAL A 97 -9.21 -7.15 7.98
N ILE A 98 -8.62 -5.97 7.89
CA ILE A 98 -9.22 -4.79 7.28
C ILE A 98 -8.61 -4.59 5.91
N ALA A 99 -9.42 -4.36 4.88
CA ALA A 99 -8.91 -4.11 3.53
C ALA A 99 -9.71 -3.00 2.88
N ASP A 100 -9.03 -2.16 2.09
CA ASP A 100 -9.75 -1.22 1.25
C ASP A 100 -10.52 -1.96 0.16
N SER A 101 -11.84 -2.02 0.25
CA SER A 101 -12.64 -2.68 -0.79
C SER A 101 -12.89 -1.82 -2.03
N SER A 102 -12.40 -0.56 -2.04
CA SER A 102 -12.47 0.30 -3.23
C SER A 102 -11.61 -0.23 -4.37
N THR A 103 -10.67 -1.15 -4.08
CA THR A 103 -9.85 -1.78 -5.12
C THR A 103 -9.72 -3.28 -4.96
N GLN A 104 -9.86 -4.02 -6.07
CA GLN A 104 -9.85 -5.47 -6.03
C GLN A 104 -8.53 -6.05 -5.47
N ARG A 105 -7.37 -5.46 -5.81
CA ARG A 105 -6.05 -5.92 -5.36
C ARG A 105 -5.87 -5.98 -3.84
N THR A 106 -6.47 -5.05 -3.10
CA THR A 106 -6.39 -5.01 -1.63
C THR A 106 -7.27 -6.11 -1.04
N VAL A 107 -8.46 -6.33 -1.62
CA VAL A 107 -9.36 -7.44 -1.27
C VAL A 107 -8.70 -8.80 -1.56
N ASP A 108 -8.16 -9.01 -2.76
CA ASP A 108 -7.47 -10.24 -3.17
C ASP A 108 -6.32 -10.57 -2.21
N THR A 109 -5.51 -9.56 -1.87
CA THR A 109 -4.38 -9.72 -0.95
C THR A 109 -4.86 -10.10 0.45
N ALA A 110 -5.87 -9.41 0.98
CA ALA A 110 -6.42 -9.71 2.30
C ALA A 110 -7.01 -11.14 2.36
N TRP A 111 -7.77 -11.52 1.33
CA TRP A 111 -8.37 -12.85 1.22
C TRP A 111 -7.31 -13.95 1.14
N ALA A 112 -6.31 -13.80 0.27
CA ALA A 112 -5.21 -14.74 0.13
C ALA A 112 -4.44 -14.92 1.45
N LEU A 113 -4.18 -13.80 2.15
CA LEU A 113 -3.48 -13.80 3.43
C LEU A 113 -4.29 -14.54 4.51
N MET A 114 -5.61 -14.28 4.59
CA MET A 114 -6.50 -14.99 5.52
C MET A 114 -6.52 -16.50 5.26
N LYS A 115 -6.63 -16.91 3.98
CA LYS A 115 -6.59 -18.33 3.60
C LYS A 115 -5.28 -18.98 4.03
N GLY A 116 -4.15 -18.33 3.75
CA GLY A 116 -2.83 -18.78 4.16
C GLY A 116 -2.68 -18.95 5.67
N LEU A 117 -3.15 -17.97 6.45
CA LEU A 117 -3.14 -18.02 7.91
C LEU A 117 -3.98 -19.20 8.42
N ALA A 118 -5.20 -19.37 7.90
CA ALA A 118 -6.09 -20.47 8.28
C ALA A 118 -5.43 -21.84 8.04
N ASP A 119 -4.87 -22.06 6.84
CA ASP A 119 -4.13 -23.28 6.50
C ASP A 119 -2.94 -23.51 7.44
N GLY A 120 -2.21 -22.43 7.76
CA GLY A 120 -1.03 -22.50 8.62
C GLY A 120 -1.36 -22.86 10.07
N PHE A 121 -2.43 -22.30 10.63
CA PHE A 121 -2.91 -22.68 11.97
C PHE A 121 -3.47 -24.09 12.01
N GLN A 122 -4.22 -24.50 10.98
CA GLN A 122 -4.71 -25.88 10.88
C GLN A 122 -3.53 -26.86 10.88
N SER A 123 -2.50 -26.61 10.05
CA SER A 123 -1.29 -27.44 9.98
C SER A 123 -0.54 -27.54 11.31
N ARG A 124 -0.58 -26.49 12.15
CA ARG A 124 0.02 -26.53 13.51
C ARG A 124 -0.77 -27.42 14.45
N ASN A 125 -2.09 -27.33 14.41
CA ASN A 125 -2.97 -28.15 15.25
C ASN A 125 -2.78 -29.64 14.90
N ASP A 126 -2.77 -29.98 13.61
CA ASP A 126 -2.60 -31.37 13.15
C ASP A 126 -1.23 -31.95 13.59
N ASN A 127 -0.15 -31.17 13.52
CA ASN A 127 1.19 -31.61 13.94
C ASN A 127 1.33 -31.79 15.46
N ASN A 128 0.55 -31.06 16.27
CA ASN A 128 0.55 -31.23 17.72
C ASN A 128 -0.16 -32.54 18.13
N ASP A 129 -1.21 -32.94 17.41
CA ASP A 129 -1.96 -34.17 17.68
C ASP A 129 -1.14 -35.44 17.38
N VAL A 130 -0.33 -35.43 16.30
CA VAL A 130 0.46 -36.61 15.88
C VAL A 130 1.59 -36.93 16.87
N ASN A 131 2.19 -35.92 17.51
CA ASN A 131 3.27 -36.12 18.48
C ASN A 131 2.75 -36.57 19.87
N GLY A 132 1.44 -36.66 20.07
CA GLY A 132 0.79 -37.07 21.33
C GLY A 132 0.76 -38.59 21.60
N ASN A 133 1.27 -39.43 20.70
CA ASN A 133 1.26 -40.88 20.89
C ASN A 133 2.40 -41.37 21.82
N GLY A 134 2.14 -41.34 23.13
CA GLY A 134 2.89 -42.16 24.09
C GLY A 134 2.82 -41.68 25.54
N ASN A 135 1.88 -42.23 26.32
CA ASN A 135 1.88 -42.28 27.80
C ASN A 135 1.55 -41.01 28.63
N ALA A 136 0.74 -40.06 28.14
CA ALA A 136 0.20 -39.01 29.02
C ALA A 136 -1.12 -39.45 29.69
N THR A 137 -1.04 -40.20 30.80
CA THR A 137 -2.19 -40.61 31.64
C THR A 137 -2.74 -39.52 32.56
N THR A 138 -2.53 -38.24 32.27
CA THR A 138 -3.10 -37.13 33.05
C THR A 138 -3.81 -36.12 32.13
N PRO A 139 -5.16 -36.04 32.17
CA PRO A 139 -5.96 -35.21 31.27
C PRO A 139 -5.88 -33.68 31.48
N GLU A 140 -5.15 -33.18 32.47
CA GLU A 140 -5.37 -31.80 32.95
C GLU A 140 -4.42 -30.72 32.41
N THR A 141 -3.51 -31.06 31.49
CA THR A 141 -2.68 -30.05 30.83
C THR A 141 -2.51 -30.34 29.34
N SER A 142 -3.61 -30.50 28.60
CA SER A 142 -3.59 -30.45 27.14
C SER A 142 -3.27 -29.02 26.68
N THR A 143 -2.00 -28.64 26.85
CA THR A 143 -1.43 -27.46 26.22
C THR A 143 -1.51 -27.65 24.70
N GLY A 144 -2.36 -26.87 24.04
CA GLY A 144 -1.98 -26.35 22.73
C GLY A 144 -2.89 -26.66 21.55
N ARG A 145 -4.20 -26.83 21.73
CA ARG A 145 -5.12 -26.51 20.63
C ARG A 145 -5.21 -24.98 20.55
N ILE A 146 -4.77 -24.40 19.44
CA ILE A 146 -4.94 -22.96 19.19
C ILE A 146 -6.40 -22.76 18.78
N ILE A 147 -7.16 -22.07 19.62
CA ILE A 147 -8.50 -21.63 19.27
C ILE A 147 -8.35 -20.35 18.45
N VAL A 148 -8.66 -20.45 17.17
CA VAL A 148 -8.68 -19.31 16.26
C VAL A 148 -10.10 -18.81 16.14
N GLU A 149 -10.33 -17.57 16.55
CA GLU A 149 -11.62 -16.90 16.47
C GLU A 149 -11.53 -15.64 15.62
N GLY A 150 -12.64 -15.27 14.97
CA GLY A 150 -12.74 -13.97 14.30
C GLY A 150 -12.09 -13.86 12.91
N LEU A 151 -11.76 -14.96 12.22
CA LEU A 151 -11.26 -14.92 10.83
C LEU A 151 -12.23 -14.33 9.78
N GLY A 152 -13.27 -13.59 10.19
CA GLY A 152 -14.50 -13.38 9.42
C GLY A 152 -14.85 -11.96 8.97
N HIS A 153 -14.00 -10.95 9.12
CA HIS A 153 -14.45 -9.58 8.79
C HIS A 153 -13.45 -8.77 7.97
N VAL A 154 -13.62 -8.81 6.65
CA VAL A 154 -13.12 -7.75 5.75
C VAL A 154 -14.03 -6.54 5.91
N PHE A 155 -13.65 -5.61 6.77
CA PHE A 155 -14.36 -4.33 6.89
C PHE A 155 -13.95 -3.39 5.77
N TYR A 156 -14.95 -2.87 5.05
CA TYR A 156 -14.85 -1.69 4.22
C TYR A 156 -15.01 -0.47 5.13
N ASP A 157 -13.98 0.37 5.23
CA ASP A 157 -14.15 1.74 5.74
C ASP A 157 -13.51 2.74 4.77
N PRO A 158 -14.26 3.20 3.75
CA PRO A 158 -13.75 4.17 2.79
C PRO A 158 -13.33 5.48 3.43
N TRP A 159 -13.77 5.77 4.66
CA TRP A 159 -13.42 6.98 5.38
C TRP A 159 -12.05 6.85 6.06
N LEU A 160 -11.66 5.65 6.49
CA LEU A 160 -10.28 5.33 6.91
C LEU A 160 -9.31 5.40 5.73
N PHE A 161 -9.69 4.87 4.56
CA PHE A 161 -8.78 4.70 3.41
C PHE A 161 -8.75 5.91 2.45
N GLU A 162 -9.83 6.67 2.35
CA GLU A 162 -9.95 7.80 1.44
C GLU A 162 -10.71 8.98 2.09
N PRO A 163 -10.07 9.75 3.00
CA PRO A 163 -10.68 10.97 3.55
C PRO A 163 -10.96 12.06 2.49
N TYR A 164 -10.69 11.79 1.21
CA TYR A 164 -10.69 12.71 0.08
C TYR A 164 -11.59 12.26 -1.08
N LYS A 165 -12.54 11.35 -0.91
CA LYS A 165 -13.50 11.00 -1.99
C LYS A 165 -14.55 12.10 -2.21
N LYS A 166 -14.07 13.32 -2.44
CA LYS A 166 -14.54 14.41 -3.31
C LYS A 166 -13.61 15.58 -3.07
N ASP A 167 -12.91 16.01 -4.11
CA ASP A 167 -12.04 17.19 -4.07
C ASP A 167 -12.89 18.39 -3.63
N PRO A 168 -12.72 18.98 -2.41
CA PRO A 168 -13.40 20.24 -2.10
C PRO A 168 -12.81 21.39 -2.92
N PHE A 169 -11.76 21.13 -3.71
CA PHE A 169 -11.04 22.10 -4.52
C PHE A 169 -11.34 21.99 -6.01
N PHE A 170 -12.59 21.71 -6.38
CA PHE A 170 -13.15 22.35 -7.57
C PHE A 170 -13.31 23.84 -7.27
N PHE A 171 -12.20 24.58 -7.25
CA PHE A 171 -12.30 26.02 -7.48
C PHE A 171 -12.92 26.16 -8.87
N PRO A 172 -14.07 26.83 -9.03
CA PRO A 172 -14.44 27.27 -10.36
C PRO A 172 -13.21 28.01 -10.88
N LYS A 173 -12.73 27.67 -12.09
CA LYS A 173 -11.86 28.58 -12.82
C LYS A 173 -12.52 29.95 -12.68
N GLU A 174 -11.79 30.95 -12.20
CA GLU A 174 -12.23 32.34 -12.36
C GLU A 174 -12.24 32.58 -13.87
N GLU A 175 -13.32 32.17 -14.54
CA GLU A 175 -13.64 32.66 -15.85
C GLU A 175 -13.80 34.17 -15.69
N PRO A 176 -13.10 34.98 -16.50
CA PRO A 176 -13.35 36.40 -16.53
C PRO A 176 -14.86 36.60 -16.75
N PRO A 177 -15.52 37.49 -15.98
CA PRO A 177 -16.97 37.60 -16.02
C PRO A 177 -17.41 37.79 -17.48
N PRO A 178 -18.34 36.96 -17.99
CA PRO A 178 -18.87 37.18 -19.32
C PRO A 178 -19.49 38.58 -19.36
N PRO A 179 -19.22 39.37 -20.41
CA PRO A 179 -19.80 40.69 -20.54
C PRO A 179 -21.32 40.53 -20.72
N ASN A 180 -22.07 40.96 -19.71
CA ASN A 180 -23.51 41.26 -19.70
C ASN A 180 -24.46 40.33 -20.47
N ASP A 181 -25.36 39.70 -19.71
CA ASP A 181 -26.81 39.59 -19.97
C ASP A 181 -27.36 38.18 -19.77
N THR A 182 -27.71 37.83 -18.53
CA THR A 182 -29.10 37.49 -18.10
C THR A 182 -29.12 36.99 -16.65
N PRO A 183 -30.05 37.45 -15.80
CA PRO A 183 -30.22 36.91 -14.46
C PRO A 183 -31.20 35.74 -14.51
N ASN A 184 -30.73 34.50 -14.61
CA ASN A 184 -31.53 33.35 -14.18
C ASN A 184 -30.67 32.11 -13.86
N GLN A 185 -30.87 31.64 -12.63
CA GLN A 185 -30.46 30.35 -12.06
C GLN A 185 -28.96 30.03 -12.05
N LYS A 186 -28.24 30.67 -11.13
CA LYS A 186 -27.12 29.99 -10.46
C LYS A 186 -27.71 28.79 -9.72
N GLU A 187 -27.50 27.58 -10.25
CA GLU A 187 -27.55 26.39 -9.40
C GLU A 187 -26.63 26.64 -8.21
N LYS A 188 -27.23 26.84 -7.03
CA LYS A 188 -26.50 26.67 -5.78
C LYS A 188 -26.07 25.22 -5.76
N LYS A 189 -24.84 24.93 -6.19
CA LYS A 189 -24.17 23.69 -5.81
C LYS A 189 -24.28 23.60 -4.29
N ASP A 190 -24.92 22.53 -3.85
CA ASP A 190 -25.25 22.28 -2.47
C ASP A 190 -23.94 22.09 -1.68
N ASP A 191 -23.46 23.17 -1.04
CA ASP A 191 -22.30 23.21 -0.14
C ASP A 191 -22.53 22.41 1.17
N SER A 192 -23.56 21.56 1.23
CA SER A 192 -23.86 20.70 2.37
C SER A 192 -22.97 19.46 2.48
N GLN A 193 -21.96 19.32 1.62
CA GLN A 193 -21.02 18.19 1.69
C GLN A 193 -20.11 18.35 2.90
N GLN A 194 -20.26 17.44 3.86
CA GLN A 194 -19.39 17.38 5.03
C GLN A 194 -17.94 17.19 4.58
N PRO A 195 -17.02 18.06 5.01
CA PRO A 195 -15.59 17.84 4.81
C PRO A 195 -15.22 16.46 5.33
N GLY A 196 -14.46 15.69 4.54
CA GLY A 196 -13.93 14.40 4.99
C GLY A 196 -13.14 14.57 6.28
N LEU A 197 -13.03 13.51 7.09
CA LEU A 197 -12.45 13.52 8.45
C LEU A 197 -11.14 14.31 8.57
N CYS A 198 -10.34 14.31 7.50
CA CYS A 198 -9.06 15.01 7.42
C CYS A 198 -8.91 15.87 6.16
N SER A 199 -10.00 16.44 5.63
CA SER A 199 -9.94 17.39 4.52
C SER A 199 -9.16 18.64 4.95
N ALA A 200 -8.08 18.92 4.23
CA ALA A 200 -6.89 19.66 4.64
C ALA A 200 -7.10 21.03 5.32
N ASN A 201 -6.49 21.19 6.50
CA ASN A 201 -6.06 22.51 7.00
C ASN A 201 -4.76 23.00 6.32
N TYR A 202 -4.12 22.21 5.46
CA TYR A 202 -2.95 22.64 4.68
C TYR A 202 -3.37 23.20 3.32
N THR A 203 -2.62 24.20 2.82
CA THR A 203 -2.89 24.80 1.53
C THR A 203 -2.16 24.07 0.40
N ARG A 204 -2.75 24.06 -0.79
CA ARG A 204 -2.08 23.57 -2.00
C ARG A 204 -0.76 24.31 -2.28
N LYS A 205 -0.66 25.58 -1.87
CA LYS A 205 0.56 26.39 -1.96
C LYS A 205 1.67 25.83 -1.08
N GLU A 206 1.37 25.49 0.18
CA GLU A 206 2.32 24.85 1.10
C GLU A 206 2.80 23.52 0.54
N LEU A 207 1.89 22.65 0.06
CA LEU A 207 2.27 21.37 -0.54
C LEU A 207 3.17 21.56 -1.78
N LYS A 208 2.82 22.50 -2.67
CA LYS A 208 3.63 22.82 -3.85
C LYS A 208 5.02 23.31 -3.48
N GLN A 209 5.13 24.18 -2.47
CA GLN A 209 6.41 24.68 -1.97
C GLN A 209 7.24 23.55 -1.36
N TRP A 210 6.61 22.66 -0.59
CA TRP A 210 7.26 21.51 0.01
C TRP A 210 7.83 20.58 -1.08
N ILE A 211 7.03 20.23 -2.08
CA ILE A 211 7.50 19.35 -3.17
C ILE A 211 8.62 20.03 -3.99
N LYS A 212 8.54 21.34 -4.22
CA LYS A 212 9.64 22.09 -4.87
C LYS A 212 10.94 22.00 -4.08
N GLN A 213 10.88 22.13 -2.75
CA GLN A 213 12.05 21.95 -1.88
C GLN A 213 12.55 20.50 -1.91
N ARG A 214 11.64 19.52 -1.91
CA ARG A 214 12.00 18.10 -1.99
C ARG A 214 12.69 17.76 -3.30
N LEU A 215 12.19 18.25 -4.43
CA LEU A 215 12.84 18.11 -5.74
C LEU A 215 14.25 18.70 -5.76
N ALA A 216 14.47 19.82 -5.08
CA ALA A 216 15.79 20.45 -5.00
C ALA A 216 16.77 19.66 -4.12
N ASN A 217 16.27 19.03 -3.05
CA ASN A 217 17.11 18.34 -2.07
C ASN A 217 17.31 16.84 -2.35
N LEU A 218 16.42 16.24 -3.15
CA LEU A 218 16.45 14.82 -3.49
C LEU A 218 16.61 14.66 -5.00
N PRO A 219 17.86 14.61 -5.52
CA PRO A 219 18.10 14.46 -6.94
C PRO A 219 17.53 13.14 -7.46
N PRO A 220 17.16 13.08 -8.77
CA PRO A 220 16.75 11.83 -9.39
C PRO A 220 17.89 10.80 -9.37
N PRO A 221 17.58 9.48 -9.49
CA PRO A 221 18.59 8.42 -9.44
C PRO A 221 19.64 8.51 -10.55
N SER A 222 19.27 9.10 -11.70
CA SER A 222 20.15 9.40 -12.83
C SER A 222 19.59 10.60 -13.58
N SER A 223 20.34 11.15 -14.54
CA SER A 223 19.77 12.19 -15.40
C SER A 223 18.61 11.63 -16.22
N ILE A 224 17.59 12.44 -16.49
CA ILE A 224 16.44 12.03 -17.31
C ILE A 224 16.89 11.54 -18.70
N PRO A 225 17.80 12.24 -19.42
CA PRO A 225 18.31 11.76 -20.70
C PRO A 225 18.98 10.39 -20.61
N ASP A 226 19.87 10.16 -19.63
CA ASP A 226 20.57 8.87 -19.49
C ASP A 226 19.60 7.72 -19.20
N ALA A 227 18.56 7.98 -18.39
CA ALA A 227 17.55 6.98 -18.07
C ALA A 227 16.66 6.64 -19.27
N LEU A 228 16.29 7.63 -20.07
CA LEU A 228 15.51 7.42 -21.30
C LEU A 228 16.35 6.73 -22.38
N GLU A 229 17.62 7.10 -22.54
CA GLU A 229 18.55 6.42 -23.45
C GLU A 229 18.74 4.96 -23.05
N PHE A 230 18.98 4.70 -21.76
CA PHE A 230 19.01 3.33 -21.24
C PHE A 230 17.72 2.57 -21.57
N PHE A 231 16.56 3.15 -21.30
CA PHE A 231 15.28 2.51 -21.60
C PHE A 231 15.15 2.20 -23.10
N MET A 232 15.45 3.15 -23.99
CA MET A 232 15.39 2.93 -25.44
C MET A 232 16.39 1.87 -25.91
N ASN A 233 17.57 1.75 -25.28
CA ASN A 233 18.54 0.72 -25.61
C ASN A 233 18.02 -0.68 -25.27
N VAL A 234 17.24 -0.82 -24.20
CA VAL A 234 16.69 -2.12 -23.77
C VAL A 234 15.35 -2.44 -24.45
N ALA A 235 14.47 -1.45 -24.61
CA ALA A 235 13.13 -1.62 -25.20
C ALA A 235 13.13 -1.52 -26.73
N GLY A 236 14.17 -0.91 -27.31
CA GLY A 236 14.18 -0.41 -28.67
C GLY A 236 13.40 0.91 -28.81
N MET A 237 13.49 1.52 -29.99
CA MET A 237 12.77 2.76 -30.31
C MET A 237 11.38 2.45 -30.85
N GLY A 238 10.33 2.91 -30.15
CA GLY A 238 8.94 2.78 -30.58
C GLY A 238 8.47 3.88 -31.54
N THR A 239 7.16 3.89 -31.83
CA THR A 239 6.52 4.90 -32.70
C THR A 239 6.54 6.31 -32.09
N ALA A 240 6.73 6.41 -30.78
CA ALA A 240 6.90 7.67 -30.06
C ALA A 240 8.19 8.43 -30.42
N GLY A 241 9.12 7.79 -31.15
CA GLY A 241 10.38 8.38 -31.60
C GLY A 241 11.45 8.44 -30.52
N ASN A 242 12.42 9.34 -30.71
CA ASN A 242 13.50 9.55 -29.74
C ASN A 242 12.96 10.22 -28.46
N LEU A 243 13.00 9.49 -27.34
CA LEU A 243 12.42 9.95 -26.08
C LEU A 243 13.21 11.09 -25.44
N THR A 244 14.52 11.18 -25.67
CA THR A 244 15.35 12.26 -25.11
C THR A 244 15.08 13.61 -25.76
N GLU A 245 14.64 13.62 -27.02
CA GLU A 245 14.18 14.81 -27.72
C GLU A 245 12.74 15.18 -27.33
N ARG A 246 11.92 14.17 -27.02
CA ARG A 246 10.49 14.35 -26.72
C ARG A 246 10.23 14.90 -25.33
N PHE A 247 10.99 14.47 -24.33
CA PHE A 247 10.75 14.86 -22.94
C PHE A 247 11.76 15.90 -22.45
N PRO A 248 11.33 16.90 -21.68
CA PRO A 248 12.25 17.85 -21.05
C PRO A 248 13.16 17.15 -20.04
N SER A 249 14.36 17.69 -19.87
CA SER A 249 15.36 17.17 -18.92
C SER A 249 15.04 17.45 -17.45
N GLN A 250 14.03 18.28 -17.18
CA GLN A 250 13.63 18.67 -15.82
C GLN A 250 12.35 17.94 -15.40
N PRO A 251 12.30 17.35 -14.19
CA PRO A 251 11.11 16.70 -13.69
C PRO A 251 10.01 17.72 -13.38
N LYS A 252 8.77 17.32 -13.64
CA LYS A 252 7.58 18.15 -13.38
C LYS A 252 6.56 17.36 -12.56
N MET A 253 5.95 18.04 -11.59
CA MET A 253 4.81 17.52 -10.85
C MET A 253 3.51 17.80 -11.59
N ALA A 254 2.58 16.86 -11.51
CA ALA A 254 1.22 17.06 -11.97
C ALA A 254 0.52 18.20 -11.24
N HIS A 255 -0.50 18.76 -11.86
CA HIS A 255 -1.31 19.82 -11.26
C HIS A 255 -1.88 19.39 -9.90
N ASP A 256 -2.32 18.14 -9.75
CA ASP A 256 -2.86 17.61 -8.49
C ASP A 256 -1.79 17.40 -7.39
N LEU A 257 -0.50 17.55 -7.72
CA LEU A 257 0.64 17.33 -6.83
C LEU A 257 0.70 15.91 -6.22
N LYS A 258 0.00 14.93 -6.79
CA LYS A 258 -0.01 13.53 -6.32
C LYS A 258 0.98 12.66 -7.08
N HIS A 259 1.36 13.07 -8.29
CA HIS A 259 2.24 12.30 -9.15
C HIS A 259 3.14 13.20 -10.01
N MET A 260 4.19 12.61 -10.56
CA MET A 260 5.03 13.23 -11.58
C MET A 260 4.37 13.13 -12.96
N GLU A 261 4.71 14.04 -13.86
CA GLU A 261 4.35 14.05 -15.29
C GLU A 261 5.59 13.78 -16.16
N GLY A 262 5.39 13.57 -17.47
CA GLY A 262 6.46 13.43 -18.46
C GLY A 262 7.36 12.20 -18.26
N ALA A 263 8.66 12.37 -18.50
CA ALA A 263 9.64 11.27 -18.46
C ALA A 263 9.68 10.50 -17.13
N PRO A 264 9.67 11.15 -15.94
CA PRO A 264 9.61 10.40 -14.68
C PRO A 264 8.36 9.52 -14.55
N ALA A 265 7.21 9.95 -15.07
CA ALA A 265 5.99 9.15 -15.07
C ALA A 265 6.13 7.92 -15.97
N LEU A 266 6.71 8.10 -17.16
CA LEU A 266 7.03 7.02 -18.09
C LEU A 266 8.00 6.01 -17.46
N LEU A 267 9.14 6.48 -16.96
CA LEU A 267 10.18 5.64 -16.36
C LEU A 267 9.64 4.85 -15.16
N LYS A 268 8.87 5.50 -14.27
CA LYS A 268 8.16 4.83 -13.18
C LYS A 268 7.25 3.72 -13.71
N HIS A 269 6.46 3.99 -14.74
CA HIS A 269 5.50 3.03 -15.27
C HIS A 269 6.20 1.83 -15.91
N MET A 270 7.25 2.06 -16.70
CA MET A 270 8.06 1.01 -17.32
C MET A 270 8.80 0.17 -16.27
N ALA A 271 9.30 0.80 -15.20
CA ALA A 271 9.88 0.10 -14.06
C ALA A 271 8.87 -0.85 -13.40
N GLN A 272 7.63 -0.39 -13.19
CA GLN A 272 6.57 -1.19 -12.61
C GLN A 272 6.19 -2.36 -13.52
N LEU A 273 6.07 -2.16 -14.83
CA LEU A 273 5.85 -3.24 -15.81
C LEU A 273 6.97 -4.29 -15.75
N ALA A 274 8.24 -3.87 -15.80
CA ALA A 274 9.40 -4.75 -15.78
C ALA A 274 9.49 -5.56 -14.48
N PHE A 275 9.25 -4.90 -13.34
CA PHE A 275 9.30 -5.54 -12.04
C PHE A 275 8.08 -6.44 -11.78
N TYR A 276 6.86 -5.99 -12.06
CA TYR A 276 5.65 -6.78 -11.81
C TYR A 276 5.51 -7.98 -12.73
N SER A 277 5.98 -7.90 -13.98
CA SER A 277 5.94 -9.06 -14.89
C SER A 277 6.81 -10.21 -14.37
N ARG A 278 7.97 -9.89 -13.80
CA ARG A 278 8.86 -10.86 -13.17
C ARG A 278 8.35 -11.32 -11.80
N ALA A 279 7.98 -10.38 -10.93
CA ALA A 279 7.52 -10.66 -9.56
C ALA A 279 6.16 -11.38 -9.52
N GLY A 280 5.33 -11.18 -10.53
CA GLY A 280 4.05 -11.85 -10.72
C GLY A 280 4.12 -13.08 -11.62
N ASN A 281 5.34 -13.52 -12.01
CA ASN A 281 5.57 -14.67 -12.88
C ASN A 281 4.66 -14.68 -14.12
N ALA A 282 4.57 -13.54 -14.81
CA ALA A 282 3.73 -13.40 -15.99
C ALA A 282 4.22 -14.34 -17.10
N SER A 283 3.29 -14.88 -17.89
CA SER A 283 3.62 -15.77 -19.01
C SER A 283 4.52 -15.11 -20.05
N GLN A 284 4.47 -13.78 -20.14
CA GLN A 284 5.38 -12.97 -20.92
C GLN A 284 6.06 -11.93 -20.04
N ILE A 285 7.37 -12.05 -19.86
CA ILE A 285 8.18 -11.09 -19.11
C ILE A 285 8.37 -9.82 -19.95
N PHE A 286 8.11 -8.65 -19.34
CA PHE A 286 8.36 -7.36 -19.98
C PHE A 286 9.86 -7.05 -19.97
N LEU A 287 10.41 -6.65 -21.12
CA LEU A 287 11.85 -6.45 -21.34
C LEU A 287 12.65 -7.69 -20.92
N PRO A 288 12.44 -8.85 -21.57
CA PRO A 288 12.99 -10.14 -21.12
C PRO A 288 14.52 -10.22 -21.12
N HIS A 289 15.19 -9.34 -21.87
CA HIS A 289 16.66 -9.27 -21.94
C HIS A 289 17.29 -8.34 -20.90
N MET A 290 16.48 -7.59 -20.12
CA MET A 290 16.98 -6.74 -19.05
C MET A 290 17.44 -7.61 -17.86
N THR A 291 18.66 -7.38 -17.39
CA THR A 291 19.22 -8.10 -16.23
C THR A 291 18.59 -7.64 -14.92
N ASN A 292 18.76 -8.42 -13.85
CA ASN A 292 18.29 -8.05 -12.53
C ASN A 292 19.01 -6.80 -12.01
N ALA A 293 20.32 -6.71 -12.22
CA ALA A 293 21.10 -5.53 -11.86
C ALA A 293 20.58 -4.27 -12.58
N GLU A 294 20.30 -4.36 -13.88
CA GLU A 294 19.71 -3.27 -14.65
C GLU A 294 18.34 -2.82 -14.11
N LEU A 295 17.45 -3.78 -13.82
CA LEU A 295 16.15 -3.49 -13.25
C LEU A 295 16.27 -2.81 -11.88
N TYR A 296 16.99 -3.42 -10.93
CA TYR A 296 17.07 -2.96 -9.55
C TYR A 296 17.91 -1.70 -9.37
N GLN A 297 18.97 -1.53 -10.16
CA GLN A 297 19.93 -0.41 -9.99
C GLN A 297 19.67 0.77 -10.92
N ARG A 298 19.01 0.57 -12.08
CA ARG A 298 18.79 1.66 -13.06
C ARG A 298 17.33 2.09 -13.18
N LEU A 299 16.39 1.14 -13.22
CA LEU A 299 14.99 1.46 -13.55
C LEU A 299 14.10 1.58 -12.30
N LEU A 300 14.14 0.61 -11.40
CA LEU A 300 13.31 0.58 -10.18
C LEU A 300 13.55 1.77 -9.22
N PRO A 301 14.75 2.37 -9.11
CA PRO A 301 14.96 3.58 -8.33
C PRO A 301 14.06 4.76 -8.73
N TRP A 302 13.59 4.83 -9.99
CA TRP A 302 12.63 5.85 -10.42
C TRP A 302 11.26 5.67 -9.77
N VAL A 303 10.85 4.44 -9.46
CA VAL A 303 9.62 4.18 -8.69
C VAL A 303 9.74 4.76 -7.29
N TYR A 304 10.87 4.51 -6.62
CA TYR A 304 11.12 4.98 -5.26
C TYR A 304 11.24 6.49 -5.22
N TRP A 305 12.08 7.08 -6.08
CA TRP A 305 12.29 8.52 -6.12
C TRP A 305 11.00 9.30 -6.40
N THR A 306 10.20 8.88 -7.40
CA THR A 306 8.93 9.58 -7.71
C THR A 306 7.94 9.53 -6.55
N ARG A 307 7.90 8.42 -5.80
CA ARG A 307 7.09 8.29 -4.58
C ARG A 307 7.65 9.15 -3.45
N ASP A 308 8.95 9.10 -3.19
CA ASP A 308 9.61 9.90 -2.15
C ASP A 308 9.38 11.40 -2.31
N VAL A 309 9.40 11.89 -3.55
CA VAL A 309 9.15 13.30 -3.84
C VAL A 309 7.68 13.66 -3.64
N ALA A 310 6.76 12.80 -4.08
CA ALA A 310 5.33 13.12 -4.10
C ALA A 310 4.57 12.72 -2.83
N GLN A 311 5.03 11.72 -2.08
CA GLN A 311 4.26 10.94 -1.10
C GLN A 311 4.92 10.80 0.28
N ILE A 312 6.11 11.38 0.52
CA ILE A 312 6.81 11.19 1.81
C ILE A 312 7.13 12.53 2.45
N ASN A 313 6.95 12.64 3.77
CA ASN A 313 7.28 13.81 4.61
C ASN A 313 6.59 15.12 4.22
N ASN A 314 5.42 15.09 3.59
CA ASN A 314 4.69 16.30 3.23
C ASN A 314 3.36 16.43 4.01
N PRO A 315 2.73 17.63 4.04
CA PRO A 315 1.52 17.85 4.84
C PRO A 315 0.35 16.92 4.52
N ARG A 316 0.18 16.52 3.25
CA ARG A 316 -0.88 15.58 2.84
C ARG A 316 -0.67 14.22 3.49
N GLU A 317 0.54 13.71 3.39
CA GLU A 317 0.90 12.35 3.80
C GLU A 317 1.06 12.26 5.32
N ALA A 318 1.46 13.35 5.98
CA ALA A 318 1.41 13.48 7.43
C ALA A 318 -0.03 13.44 7.94
N THR A 319 -0.95 14.14 7.27
CA THR A 319 -2.37 14.13 7.61
C THR A 319 -2.98 12.74 7.42
N PHE A 320 -2.75 12.11 6.27
CA PHE A 320 -3.26 10.76 6.01
C PHE A 320 -2.61 9.72 6.94
N GLY A 321 -1.31 9.84 7.18
CA GLY A 321 -0.57 8.99 8.11
C GLY A 321 -1.01 9.14 9.57
N ALA A 322 -1.54 10.31 9.96
CA ALA A 322 -2.06 10.53 11.31
C ALA A 322 -3.23 9.58 11.62
N VAL A 323 -4.11 9.33 10.63
CA VAL A 323 -5.20 8.36 10.74
C VAL A 323 -4.64 6.96 11.01
N TRP A 324 -3.68 6.52 10.18
CA TRP A 324 -3.04 5.21 10.32
C TRP A 324 -2.30 5.04 11.64
N ALA A 325 -1.56 6.05 12.05
CA ALA A 325 -0.80 6.02 13.28
C ALA A 325 -1.75 6.01 14.52
N ARG A 326 -2.92 6.66 14.45
CA ARG A 326 -3.91 6.60 15.52
C ARG A 326 -4.55 5.22 15.60
N ALA A 327 -4.96 4.66 14.46
CA ALA A 327 -5.49 3.30 14.38
C ALA A 327 -4.48 2.27 14.92
N LEU A 328 -3.21 2.37 14.52
CA LEU A 328 -2.11 1.57 15.07
C LEU A 328 -2.06 1.66 16.61
N ALA A 329 -2.06 2.88 17.16
CA ALA A 329 -1.95 3.07 18.61
C ALA A 329 -3.14 2.46 19.36
N LEU A 330 -4.36 2.65 18.85
CA LEU A 330 -5.58 2.08 19.44
C LEU A 330 -5.58 0.54 19.38
N ILE A 331 -5.22 -0.04 18.24
CA ILE A 331 -5.14 -1.49 18.08
C ILE A 331 -4.08 -2.10 19.00
N LEU A 332 -2.92 -1.46 19.14
CA LEU A 332 -1.88 -1.96 20.05
C LEU A 332 -2.27 -1.82 21.52
N ASP A 333 -3.10 -0.84 21.87
CA ASP A 333 -3.61 -0.62 23.22
C ASP A 333 -4.73 -1.61 23.58
N GLN A 334 -5.76 -1.67 22.73
CA GLN A 334 -7.02 -2.38 22.99
C GLN A 334 -7.03 -3.80 22.40
N GLY A 335 -6.15 -4.09 21.45
CA GLY A 335 -6.06 -5.36 20.75
C GLY A 335 -6.89 -5.45 19.47
N HIS A 336 -7.82 -4.52 19.26
CA HIS A 336 -8.74 -4.47 18.12
C HIS A 336 -9.09 -3.01 17.79
N LEU A 337 -9.61 -2.77 16.58
CA LEU A 337 -10.10 -1.44 16.20
C LEU A 337 -11.53 -1.16 16.70
N HIS A 338 -12.34 -2.22 16.89
CA HIS A 338 -13.72 -2.15 17.36
C HIS A 338 -13.90 -3.08 18.55
N ARG A 339 -14.54 -2.59 19.61
CA ARG A 339 -14.75 -3.37 20.83
C ARG A 339 -15.56 -4.63 20.56
N THR A 340 -15.00 -5.78 20.92
CA THR A 340 -15.76 -7.02 20.96
C THR A 340 -16.49 -7.11 22.29
N THR A 341 -17.79 -7.40 22.28
CA THR A 341 -18.62 -7.47 23.50
C THR A 341 -18.26 -8.65 24.42
N ASP A 342 -17.44 -9.57 23.93
CA ASP A 342 -17.13 -10.85 24.58
C ASP A 342 -15.65 -10.90 25.00
N GLU A 343 -15.16 -9.86 25.67
CA GLU A 343 -13.89 -9.97 26.38
C GLU A 343 -14.09 -10.89 27.59
N ASP A 344 -13.79 -12.18 27.40
CA ASP A 344 -13.52 -13.08 28.52
C ASP A 344 -12.27 -12.54 29.25
N GLU A 345 -12.49 -11.68 30.25
CA GLU A 345 -11.45 -11.10 31.11
C GLU A 345 -10.55 -12.18 31.75
N ASP A 346 -11.01 -13.44 31.78
CA ASP A 346 -10.37 -14.58 32.42
C ASP A 346 -9.30 -15.30 31.57
N ALA A 347 -9.06 -14.90 30.32
CA ALA A 347 -8.03 -15.52 29.51
C ALA A 347 -6.62 -15.15 30.00
N ASN A 348 -5.98 -16.06 30.75
CA ASN A 348 -4.60 -15.93 31.25
C ASN A 348 -3.56 -15.60 30.15
N SER A 349 -3.87 -15.95 28.88
CA SER A 349 -3.07 -15.60 27.71
C SER A 349 -3.98 -15.36 26.48
N LEU A 350 -4.03 -14.12 26.01
CA LEU A 350 -4.76 -13.74 24.79
C LEU A 350 -3.79 -13.14 23.78
N THR A 351 -3.93 -13.50 22.52
CA THR A 351 -3.27 -12.79 21.43
C THR A 351 -4.29 -12.27 20.43
N THR A 352 -4.19 -11.00 20.10
CA THR A 352 -4.99 -10.38 19.04
C THR A 352 -4.08 -10.03 17.87
N VAL A 353 -4.59 -10.21 16.66
CA VAL A 353 -3.87 -9.97 15.42
C VAL A 353 -4.76 -9.16 14.49
N THR A 354 -4.41 -7.89 14.30
CA THR A 354 -5.06 -7.03 13.31
C THR A 354 -4.16 -6.89 12.09
N ILE A 355 -4.70 -7.15 10.92
CA ILE A 355 -4.03 -7.03 9.63
C ILE A 355 -4.78 -6.02 8.80
N VAL A 356 -4.10 -5.00 8.33
CA VAL A 356 -4.62 -4.01 7.40
C VAL A 356 -3.94 -4.19 6.06
N VAL A 357 -4.70 -4.24 4.98
CA VAL A 357 -4.18 -4.25 3.61
C VAL A 357 -4.55 -2.95 2.91
N GLY A 358 -3.53 -2.13 2.71
CA GLY A 358 -3.64 -0.77 2.21
C GLY A 358 -3.23 -0.58 0.74
N HIS A 359 -3.40 0.65 0.30
CA HIS A 359 -3.01 1.16 -1.00
C HIS A 359 -1.50 1.39 -1.15
N ASP A 360 -1.12 1.78 -2.36
CA ASP A 360 0.26 2.13 -2.70
C ASP A 360 0.83 3.20 -1.76
N GLY A 361 0.05 4.16 -1.25
CA GLY A 361 0.55 5.29 -0.44
C GLY A 361 0.58 5.06 1.08
N ASP A 362 -0.12 4.04 1.59
CA ASP A 362 -0.44 3.98 3.04
C ASP A 362 0.81 3.73 3.90
N LEU A 363 1.76 2.95 3.40
CA LEU A 363 3.06 2.74 4.06
C LEU A 363 3.90 4.02 4.11
N ASP A 364 3.83 4.86 3.07
CA ASP A 364 4.56 6.12 3.00
C ASP A 364 3.95 7.14 3.99
N ALA A 365 2.62 7.14 4.08
CA ALA A 365 1.86 7.99 4.97
C ALA A 365 2.11 7.63 6.44
N ILE A 366 1.96 6.36 6.83
CA ILE A 366 2.24 5.94 8.22
C ILE A 366 3.72 6.17 8.57
N ALA A 367 4.65 5.95 7.63
CA ALA A 367 6.07 6.23 7.86
C ALA A 367 6.32 7.71 8.12
N THR A 368 5.62 8.58 7.39
CA THR A 368 5.65 10.04 7.59
C THR A 368 5.14 10.42 8.97
N ALA A 369 4.00 9.87 9.41
CA ALA A 369 3.40 10.18 10.70
C ALA A 369 4.19 9.65 11.90
N LEU A 370 4.74 8.44 11.79
CA LEU A 370 5.63 7.87 12.81
C LEU A 370 7.00 8.57 12.82
N GLY A 371 7.41 9.14 11.69
CA GLY A 371 8.74 9.73 11.52
C GLY A 371 9.81 8.66 11.39
N VAL A 372 9.48 7.54 10.75
CA VAL A 372 10.36 6.38 10.59
C VAL A 372 10.86 6.25 9.15
N ARG A 373 11.90 5.44 8.99
CA ARG A 373 12.44 4.91 7.73
C ARG A 373 12.79 3.44 7.93
N TRP A 374 13.23 2.76 6.88
CA TRP A 374 13.83 1.44 6.96
C TRP A 374 14.84 1.27 5.84
N LYS A 375 15.68 0.25 5.94
CA LYS A 375 16.54 -0.20 4.86
C LYS A 375 15.96 -1.50 4.34
N ALA A 376 15.41 -1.50 3.13
CA ALA A 376 15.01 -2.75 2.50
C ALA A 376 16.27 -3.60 2.23
N PRO A 377 16.19 -4.92 2.42
CA PRO A 377 17.29 -5.83 2.15
C PRO A 377 17.64 -5.87 0.64
N PRO A 378 18.81 -6.42 0.27
CA PRO A 378 19.09 -6.76 -1.12
C PRO A 378 17.93 -7.56 -1.76
N PRO A 379 17.64 -7.35 -3.05
CA PRO A 379 18.30 -6.46 -4.01
C PRO A 379 17.73 -5.02 -4.01
N TYR A 380 16.87 -4.65 -3.06
CA TYR A 380 16.18 -3.36 -3.04
C TYR A 380 17.04 -2.17 -2.66
N GLN A 381 18.35 -2.34 -2.47
CA GLN A 381 19.24 -1.31 -1.94
C GLN A 381 19.21 -0.06 -2.83
N PRO A 382 18.59 1.04 -2.36
CA PRO A 382 18.54 2.26 -3.14
C PRO A 382 19.91 2.93 -3.17
N GLN A 383 20.22 3.63 -4.27
CA GLN A 383 21.42 4.47 -4.38
C GLN A 383 21.47 5.59 -3.32
N SER A 384 20.31 5.97 -2.78
CA SER A 384 20.18 6.93 -1.70
C SER A 384 19.56 6.27 -0.47
N ALA A 385 20.20 6.42 0.69
CA ALA A 385 19.64 6.02 1.98
C ALA A 385 18.34 6.77 2.34
N GLU A 386 17.98 7.79 1.57
CA GLU A 386 16.71 8.49 1.73
C GLU A 386 15.51 7.81 1.08
N TYR A 387 15.68 6.84 0.17
CA TYR A 387 14.52 6.24 -0.48
C TYR A 387 13.79 5.26 0.43
N LEU A 388 12.48 5.42 0.53
CA LEU A 388 11.62 4.48 1.23
C LEU A 388 11.11 3.43 0.25
N VAL A 389 11.74 2.25 0.30
CA VAL A 389 11.43 1.15 -0.60
C VAL A 389 10.28 0.33 -0.03
N THR A 390 9.16 0.29 -0.75
CA THR A 390 7.93 -0.42 -0.37
C THR A 390 7.52 -1.40 -1.46
N PRO A 391 8.23 -2.52 -1.69
CA PRO A 391 7.81 -3.48 -2.71
C PRO A 391 6.38 -4.01 -2.43
N PRO A 392 5.64 -4.53 -3.42
CA PRO A 392 4.34 -5.13 -3.18
C PRO A 392 4.42 -6.20 -2.10
N VAL A 393 3.37 -6.34 -1.28
CA VAL A 393 3.32 -7.25 -0.12
C VAL A 393 4.26 -6.86 1.04
N SER A 394 5.07 -5.81 0.90
CA SER A 394 5.77 -5.23 2.06
C SER A 394 4.81 -4.63 3.08
N GLY A 395 5.25 -4.46 4.33
CA GLY A 395 4.42 -3.90 5.37
C GLY A 395 5.18 -3.47 6.61
N ILE A 396 4.47 -2.87 7.56
CA ILE A 396 4.96 -2.62 8.92
C ILE A 396 4.29 -3.63 9.84
N HIS A 397 5.09 -4.25 10.70
CA HIS A 397 4.63 -5.04 11.83
C HIS A 397 4.91 -4.30 13.13
N ALA A 398 3.92 -4.26 14.01
CA ALA A 398 4.09 -3.84 15.39
C ALA A 398 3.52 -4.91 16.33
N LYS A 399 4.18 -5.11 17.46
CA LYS A 399 3.80 -6.07 18.48
C LYS A 399 3.89 -5.42 19.85
N HIS A 400 2.78 -5.33 20.56
CA HIS A 400 2.74 -4.91 21.95
C HIS A 400 2.55 -6.12 22.87
N THR A 401 3.51 -6.36 23.75
CA THR A 401 3.48 -7.43 24.75
C THR A 401 3.22 -6.82 26.13
N ILE A 402 2.07 -7.16 26.71
CA ILE A 402 1.62 -6.67 28.02
C ILE A 402 1.81 -7.78 29.03
N ARG A 403 2.53 -7.50 30.13
CA ARG A 403 2.83 -8.50 31.17
C ARG A 403 2.60 -7.95 32.56
N THR A 404 1.86 -8.70 33.38
CA THR A 404 1.64 -8.31 34.77
C THR A 404 2.94 -8.40 35.57
N GLY A 405 3.34 -7.29 36.20
CA GLY A 405 4.52 -7.20 37.08
C GLY A 405 5.87 -7.09 36.35
N ILE A 406 5.87 -6.90 35.02
CA ILE A 406 7.08 -6.71 34.21
C ILE A 406 6.81 -5.53 33.26
N PRO A 407 7.81 -4.69 32.92
CA PRO A 407 7.61 -3.64 31.91
C PRO A 407 7.04 -4.18 30.61
N ASN A 408 6.08 -3.44 30.05
CA ASN A 408 5.53 -3.72 28.72
C ASN A 408 6.61 -3.51 27.67
N ARG A 409 6.45 -4.18 26.53
CA ARG A 409 7.38 -4.07 25.40
C ARG A 409 6.62 -3.92 24.11
N MET A 410 7.03 -2.96 23.30
CA MET A 410 6.53 -2.78 21.94
C MET A 410 7.68 -2.95 20.95
N ASP A 411 7.58 -3.93 20.06
CA ASP A 411 8.51 -4.17 18.95
C ASP A 411 7.89 -3.69 17.63
N MET A 412 8.67 -3.11 16.74
CA MET A 412 8.26 -2.70 15.40
C MET A 412 9.32 -3.06 14.37
N SER A 413 8.89 -3.56 13.22
CA SER A 413 9.75 -3.92 12.09
C SER A 413 9.08 -3.59 10.75
N PHE A 414 9.91 -3.41 9.73
CA PHE A 414 9.50 -3.44 8.34
C PHE A 414 9.62 -4.87 7.83
N LEU A 415 8.60 -5.32 7.11
CA LEU A 415 8.53 -6.63 6.48
C LEU A 415 8.55 -6.47 4.96
N CYS A 416 9.32 -7.27 4.25
CA CYS A 416 9.24 -7.28 2.79
C CYS A 416 9.60 -8.63 2.17
N PRO A 417 8.93 -9.03 1.08
CA PRO A 417 9.38 -10.17 0.29
C PRO A 417 10.63 -9.79 -0.51
N VAL A 418 11.52 -10.76 -0.70
CA VAL A 418 12.63 -10.66 -1.66
C VAL A 418 12.25 -11.46 -2.90
N TYR A 419 11.91 -10.79 -4.00
CA TYR A 419 11.35 -11.42 -5.20
C TYR A 419 12.38 -12.12 -6.10
N SER A 420 13.68 -11.83 -5.91
CA SER A 420 14.79 -12.52 -6.55
C SER A 420 16.01 -12.40 -5.65
N MET A 421 16.64 -13.52 -5.33
CA MET A 421 17.98 -13.51 -4.76
C MET A 421 18.98 -13.61 -5.91
N LEU A 422 20.04 -12.79 -5.88
CA LEU A 422 21.23 -13.09 -6.65
C LEU A 422 21.84 -14.29 -5.93
N GLU A 423 21.91 -15.47 -6.54
CA GLU A 423 22.69 -16.55 -5.95
C GLU A 423 24.16 -16.10 -5.90
N ASP A 424 24.87 -16.45 -4.82
CA ASP A 424 26.27 -16.07 -4.57
C ASP A 424 27.26 -16.68 -5.59
N ASP A 425 26.78 -17.42 -6.59
CA ASP A 425 27.59 -18.08 -7.60
C ASP A 425 27.64 -17.24 -8.89
N GLU A 426 28.86 -17.05 -9.39
CA GLU A 426 29.27 -16.15 -10.49
C GLU A 426 28.62 -16.40 -11.88
N GLN A 427 27.52 -17.17 -11.94
CA GLN A 427 26.87 -17.54 -13.20
C GLN A 427 25.34 -17.42 -13.12
N ASP A 428 24.87 -16.47 -13.94
CA ASP A 428 23.52 -16.19 -14.38
C ASP A 428 22.69 -15.21 -13.52
N ASP A 429 22.40 -14.05 -14.12
CA ASP A 429 21.38 -13.05 -13.74
C ASP A 429 19.93 -13.63 -13.73
N ALA A 430 19.77 -14.94 -13.50
CA ALA A 430 18.49 -15.62 -13.55
C ALA A 430 17.56 -15.10 -12.46
N TRP A 431 16.38 -14.62 -12.87
CA TRP A 431 15.34 -14.24 -11.92
C TRP A 431 14.73 -15.49 -11.27
N VAL A 432 14.97 -15.67 -9.98
CA VAL A 432 14.34 -16.73 -9.19
C VAL A 432 13.11 -16.16 -8.48
N TRP A 433 11.94 -16.42 -9.02
CA TRP A 433 10.68 -15.96 -8.43
C TRP A 433 10.47 -16.55 -7.04
N ASN A 434 10.42 -15.69 -6.01
CA ASN A 434 10.12 -16.10 -4.65
C ASN A 434 8.62 -16.42 -4.47
N SER A 435 8.28 -17.68 -4.67
CA SER A 435 6.94 -18.22 -4.42
C SER A 435 6.69 -18.54 -2.94
N SER A 436 7.73 -18.54 -2.09
CA SER A 436 7.64 -19.05 -0.71
C SER A 436 6.80 -18.19 0.23
N GLY A 437 6.60 -16.90 -0.12
CA GLY A 437 5.92 -15.94 0.75
C GLY A 437 6.70 -15.59 2.03
N ILE A 438 7.97 -16.00 2.14
CA ILE A 438 8.84 -15.63 3.26
C ILE A 438 9.11 -14.13 3.20
N LEU A 439 8.95 -13.45 4.33
CA LEU A 439 9.26 -12.03 4.50
C LEU A 439 10.56 -11.87 5.26
N GLU A 440 11.42 -11.02 4.72
CA GLU A 440 12.56 -10.49 5.46
C GLU A 440 12.12 -9.37 6.40
N GLN A 441 12.83 -9.24 7.51
CA GLN A 441 12.56 -8.24 8.53
C GLN A 441 13.70 -7.25 8.62
N SER A 442 13.37 -5.99 8.79
CA SER A 442 14.34 -4.92 8.99
C SER A 442 13.87 -3.95 10.08
N PRO A 443 14.79 -3.42 10.89
CA PRO A 443 14.45 -2.53 11.98
C PRO A 443 13.98 -1.18 11.43
N LEU A 444 13.02 -0.55 12.12
CA LEU A 444 12.62 0.82 11.78
C LEU A 444 13.67 1.83 12.27
N ILE A 445 13.96 2.84 11.46
CA ILE A 445 14.92 3.90 11.77
C ILE A 445 14.14 5.16 12.11
N TRP A 446 14.09 5.52 13.38
CA TRP A 446 13.35 6.66 13.90
C TRP A 446 14.11 7.98 13.69
N ARG A 447 13.45 8.99 13.12
CA ARG A 447 14.03 10.33 12.95
C ARG A 447 13.86 11.12 14.24
N ASN A 448 14.95 11.73 14.71
CA ASN A 448 14.93 12.70 15.81
C ASN A 448 14.10 12.25 17.03
N SER A 449 14.52 11.17 17.70
CA SER A 449 13.96 10.79 19.01
C SER A 449 14.43 11.78 20.09
N LYS A 450 13.94 13.02 20.03
CA LYS A 450 14.11 13.99 21.12
C LYS A 450 13.15 13.70 22.29
N THR A 451 12.25 12.74 22.12
CA THR A 451 11.43 12.15 23.18
C THR A 451 12.29 11.52 24.29
N ALA A 452 11.72 11.44 25.49
CA ALA A 452 12.31 10.68 26.59
C ALA A 452 12.41 9.18 26.27
N ALA A 453 11.51 8.66 25.44
CA ALA A 453 11.50 7.28 24.98
C ALA A 453 12.62 7.04 23.95
N ARG A 454 13.64 6.29 24.34
CA ARG A 454 14.74 5.87 23.46
C ARG A 454 14.41 4.53 22.83
N TRP A 455 14.09 4.54 21.54
CA TRP A 455 14.00 3.34 20.71
C TRP A 455 15.35 2.62 20.68
N LYS A 456 15.31 1.30 20.87
CA LYS A 456 16.49 0.44 20.82
C LYS A 456 16.35 -0.54 19.65
N THR A 457 17.45 -0.95 19.04
CA THR A 457 17.44 -2.05 18.06
C THR A 457 17.54 -3.38 18.80
N SER A 458 16.76 -4.38 18.39
CA SER A 458 16.84 -5.75 18.92
C SER A 458 18.22 -6.36 18.67
N SER A 459 18.62 -7.33 19.49
CA SER A 459 19.96 -7.94 19.43
C SER A 459 20.22 -8.70 18.13
N ASP A 460 19.18 -9.22 17.50
CA ASP A 460 19.21 -9.86 16.18
C ASP A 460 19.15 -8.85 15.02
N GLY A 461 18.99 -7.56 15.31
CA GLY A 461 18.99 -6.50 14.33
C GLY A 461 17.73 -6.39 13.47
N VAL A 462 16.67 -7.18 13.71
CA VAL A 462 15.50 -7.23 12.81
C VAL A 462 14.33 -6.31 13.21
N SER A 463 14.37 -5.73 14.41
CA SER A 463 13.30 -4.86 14.93
C SER A 463 13.84 -3.70 15.76
N THR A 464 13.01 -2.69 15.98
CA THR A 464 13.22 -1.67 17.02
C THR A 464 12.15 -1.75 18.08
N TYR A 465 12.51 -1.47 19.33
CA TYR A 465 11.60 -1.63 20.44
C TYR A 465 11.65 -0.50 21.48
N LEU A 466 10.54 -0.36 22.19
CA LEU A 466 10.38 0.40 23.43
C LEU A 466 10.04 -0.56 24.58
N GLU A 467 10.56 -0.27 25.76
CA GLU A 467 10.25 -0.99 27.00
C GLU A 467 9.91 0.03 28.09
N GLY A 468 8.84 -0.22 28.84
CA GLY A 468 8.35 0.67 29.90
C GLY A 468 6.92 0.34 30.31
N GLU A 469 6.39 1.05 31.31
CA GLU A 469 4.99 0.84 31.75
C GLU A 469 4.00 1.40 30.71
N ASN A 470 4.31 2.57 30.14
CA ASN A 470 3.43 3.32 29.23
C ASN A 470 4.01 3.42 27.81
N VAL A 471 4.31 2.27 27.18
CA VAL A 471 4.90 2.25 25.82
C VAL A 471 3.96 2.82 24.75
N ILE A 472 2.64 2.67 24.92
CA ILE A 472 1.64 3.24 24.01
C ILE A 472 1.62 4.77 24.11
N ASP A 473 1.58 5.34 25.32
CA ASP A 473 1.65 6.80 25.50
C ASP A 473 2.93 7.37 24.90
N SER A 474 4.05 6.66 25.05
CA SER A 474 5.33 7.04 24.47
C SER A 474 5.29 7.06 22.94
N LEU A 475 4.62 6.09 22.31
CA LEU A 475 4.37 6.07 20.86
C LEU A 475 3.50 7.26 20.45
N GLN A 476 2.38 7.49 21.14
CA GLN A 476 1.45 8.58 20.82
C GLN A 476 2.13 9.95 20.92
N GLN A 477 2.92 10.18 21.98
CA GLN A 477 3.72 11.40 22.14
C GLN A 477 4.74 11.58 21.02
N GLN A 478 5.44 10.51 20.62
CA GLN A 478 6.38 10.54 19.51
C GLN A 478 5.67 10.91 18.19
N VAL A 479 4.49 10.34 17.92
CA VAL A 479 3.71 10.66 16.72
C VAL A 479 3.28 12.12 16.73
N LEU A 480 2.71 12.60 17.83
CA LEU A 480 2.30 14.00 17.94
C LEU A 480 3.46 14.98 17.72
N GLN A 481 4.66 14.66 18.22
CA GLN A 481 5.86 15.45 17.96
C GLN A 481 6.29 15.42 16.48
N THR A 482 6.21 14.25 15.83
CA THR A 482 6.48 14.13 14.40
C THR A 482 5.46 14.89 13.56
N LEU A 483 4.18 14.89 13.96
CA LEU A 483 3.08 15.55 13.25
C LEU A 483 3.07 17.06 13.43
N ALA A 484 3.56 17.58 14.56
CA ALA A 484 3.51 19.00 14.91
C ALA A 484 3.99 20.00 13.84
N PRO A 485 5.03 19.70 13.01
CA PRO A 485 5.46 20.59 11.93
C PRO A 485 4.51 20.63 10.71
N TYR A 486 3.53 19.74 10.62
CA TYR A 486 2.63 19.60 9.48
C TYR A 486 1.25 20.19 9.79
N THR A 487 0.89 21.27 9.09
CA THR A 487 -0.41 21.93 9.23
C THR A 487 -1.57 20.93 9.08
N GLY A 488 -2.42 20.85 10.11
CA GLY A 488 -3.62 20.00 10.11
C GLY A 488 -3.43 18.55 10.55
N ALA A 489 -2.20 18.04 10.60
CA ALA A 489 -1.97 16.62 10.87
C ALA A 489 -2.31 16.23 12.31
N THR A 490 -1.96 17.07 13.31
CA THR A 490 -2.36 16.87 14.71
C THR A 490 -3.88 16.93 14.91
N THR A 491 -4.55 17.87 14.23
CA THR A 491 -6.02 17.95 14.28
C THR A 491 -6.67 16.69 13.69
N CYS A 492 -6.13 16.17 12.58
CA CYS A 492 -6.60 14.92 11.98
C CYS A 492 -6.39 13.71 12.91
N TRP A 493 -5.25 13.65 13.62
CA TRP A 493 -5.01 12.64 14.66
C TRP A 493 -6.11 12.63 15.73
N GLU A 494 -6.44 13.80 16.27
CA GLU A 494 -7.48 13.96 17.31
C GLU A 494 -8.88 13.64 16.78
N ALA A 495 -9.20 14.09 15.56
CA ALA A 495 -10.48 13.80 14.91
C ALA A 495 -10.66 12.30 14.64
N THR A 496 -9.58 11.58 14.32
CA THR A 496 -9.62 10.14 14.03
C THR A 496 -10.15 9.33 15.21
N GLU A 497 -9.74 9.67 16.44
CA GLU A 497 -10.25 9.01 17.63
C GLU A 497 -11.77 9.18 17.77
N SER A 498 -12.24 10.41 17.62
CA SER A 498 -13.67 10.71 17.73
C SER A 498 -14.48 9.96 16.68
N PHE A 499 -13.95 9.87 15.45
CA PHE A 499 -14.57 9.14 14.36
C PHE A 499 -14.64 7.64 14.61
N LEU A 500 -13.53 7.02 15.05
CA LEU A 500 -13.50 5.58 15.33
C LEU A 500 -14.47 5.21 16.47
N LEU A 501 -14.55 6.04 17.52
CA LEU A 501 -15.51 5.86 18.61
C LEU A 501 -16.97 6.01 18.13
N GLN A 502 -17.25 6.91 17.18
CA GLN A 502 -18.59 7.05 16.59
C GLN A 502 -18.96 5.85 15.71
N GLN A 503 -18.02 5.35 14.90
CA GLN A 503 -18.25 4.16 14.06
C GLN A 503 -18.63 2.95 14.91
N GLU A 504 -17.94 2.75 16.04
CA GLU A 504 -18.25 1.67 16.99
C GLU A 504 -19.70 1.71 17.49
N GLN A 505 -20.27 2.90 17.71
CA GLN A 505 -21.66 3.05 18.15
C GLN A 505 -22.68 2.75 17.05
N THR A 506 -22.28 2.84 15.78
CA THR A 506 -23.19 2.64 14.63
C THR A 506 -23.17 1.21 14.09
N LEU A 507 -22.11 0.45 14.34
CA LEU A 507 -22.03 -0.95 13.92
C LEU A 507 -22.96 -1.81 14.82
N PRO A 508 -23.85 -2.64 14.23
CA PRO A 508 -24.65 -3.56 15.02
C PRO A 508 -23.73 -4.51 15.80
N PRO A 509 -24.06 -4.87 17.05
CA PRO A 509 -23.21 -5.72 17.87
C PRO A 509 -22.88 -7.03 17.14
N LEU A 510 -21.59 -7.27 16.95
CA LEU A 510 -21.04 -8.51 16.39
C LEU A 510 -21.40 -9.67 17.32
N GLY A 511 -22.48 -10.38 17.02
CA GLY A 511 -23.01 -11.45 17.89
C GLY A 511 -24.52 -11.69 17.73
N SER A 512 -25.24 -10.77 17.09
CA SER A 512 -26.61 -11.04 16.64
C SER A 512 -26.57 -12.11 15.52
N THR A 513 -26.92 -13.35 15.88
CA THR A 513 -26.95 -14.53 14.99
C THR A 513 -27.81 -14.34 13.73
N THR A 514 -28.76 -13.40 13.77
CA THR A 514 -29.60 -13.00 12.62
C THR A 514 -28.84 -12.16 11.59
N SER A 515 -27.84 -11.37 12.00
CA SER A 515 -26.97 -10.59 11.11
C SER A 515 -25.96 -11.48 10.36
N MET A 516 -25.38 -12.47 11.03
CA MET A 516 -24.41 -13.39 10.42
C MET A 516 -25.00 -14.19 9.27
N LEU A 517 -26.22 -14.75 9.43
CA LEU A 517 -26.90 -15.48 8.35
C LEU A 517 -27.20 -14.61 7.14
N ALA A 518 -27.65 -13.37 7.33
CA ALA A 518 -27.96 -12.45 6.23
C ALA A 518 -26.70 -12.02 5.47
N THR A 519 -25.61 -11.73 6.19
CA THR A 519 -24.34 -11.27 5.60
C THR A 519 -23.60 -12.43 4.92
N SER A 520 -23.59 -13.63 5.52
CA SER A 520 -23.04 -14.83 4.88
C SER A 520 -23.85 -15.27 3.66
N LEU A 521 -25.19 -15.14 3.67
CA LEU A 521 -26.02 -15.40 2.49
C LEU A 521 -25.77 -14.36 1.39
N ALA A 522 -25.54 -13.10 1.74
CA ALA A 522 -25.13 -12.08 0.78
C ALA A 522 -23.75 -12.40 0.21
N ILE A 523 -22.72 -12.65 1.03
CA ILE A 523 -21.38 -12.97 0.53
C ILE A 523 -21.38 -14.23 -0.33
N VAL A 524 -22.04 -15.31 0.09
CA VAL A 524 -22.20 -16.53 -0.73
C VAL A 524 -22.98 -16.24 -2.01
N GLY A 525 -24.02 -15.42 -1.96
CA GLY A 525 -24.77 -14.99 -3.14
C GLY A 525 -23.92 -14.20 -4.15
N TRP A 526 -23.08 -13.28 -3.67
CA TRP A 526 -22.17 -12.49 -4.50
C TRP A 526 -20.99 -13.32 -5.01
N SER A 527 -20.46 -14.25 -4.22
CA SER A 527 -19.43 -15.21 -4.65
C SER A 527 -19.98 -16.23 -5.66
N LEU A 528 -21.23 -16.68 -5.51
CA LEU A 528 -21.89 -17.54 -6.51
C LEU A 528 -22.17 -16.77 -7.80
N LEU A 529 -22.58 -15.50 -7.73
CA LEU A 529 -22.70 -14.63 -8.90
C LEU A 529 -21.35 -14.40 -9.59
N GLY A 530 -20.27 -14.20 -8.82
CA GLY A 530 -18.91 -14.10 -9.34
C GLY A 530 -18.41 -15.40 -9.98
N LEU A 531 -18.67 -16.55 -9.36
CA LEU A 531 -18.35 -17.88 -9.93
C LEU A 531 -19.19 -18.18 -11.17
N CYS A 532 -20.47 -17.80 -11.21
CA CYS A 532 -21.31 -17.89 -12.39
C CYS A 532 -20.81 -16.98 -13.51
N ALA A 533 -20.37 -15.75 -13.20
CA ALA A 533 -19.77 -14.85 -14.17
C ALA A 533 -18.43 -15.38 -14.72
N ALA A 534 -17.58 -15.93 -13.85
CA ALA A 534 -16.31 -16.55 -14.23
C ALA A 534 -16.51 -17.83 -15.06
N ALA A 535 -17.44 -18.70 -14.65
CA ALA A 535 -17.81 -19.91 -15.40
C ALA A 535 -18.43 -19.54 -16.75
N TRP A 536 -19.26 -18.50 -16.81
CA TRP A 536 -19.82 -17.98 -18.06
C TRP A 536 -18.71 -17.43 -18.98
N PHE A 537 -17.77 -16.64 -18.44
CA PHE A 537 -16.60 -16.15 -19.20
C PHE A 537 -15.72 -17.29 -19.72
N TRP A 538 -15.45 -18.30 -18.88
CA TRP A 538 -14.63 -19.45 -19.25
C TRP A 538 -15.31 -20.32 -20.32
N THR A 539 -16.62 -20.53 -20.21
CA THR A 539 -17.43 -21.26 -21.19
C THR A 539 -17.52 -20.51 -22.52
N ARG A 540 -17.62 -19.17 -22.48
CA ARG A 540 -17.64 -18.32 -23.68
C ARG A 540 -16.27 -18.30 -24.39
N ARG A 541 -15.17 -18.36 -23.64
CA ARG A 541 -13.79 -18.46 -24.18
C ARG A 541 -13.51 -19.81 -24.85
N ARG A 542 -14.17 -20.89 -24.41
CA ARG A 542 -14.04 -22.23 -25.04
C ARG A 542 -14.91 -22.42 -26.29
N LEU A 543 -15.98 -21.65 -26.43
CA LEU A 543 -16.96 -21.81 -27.51
C LEU A 543 -16.89 -20.73 -28.60
N GLY A 544 -16.12 -19.65 -28.41
CA GLY A 544 -16.00 -18.56 -29.39
C GLY A 544 -14.56 -18.35 -29.87
N GLY A 545 -14.28 -18.76 -31.10
CA GLY A 545 -13.07 -18.33 -31.81
C GLY A 545 -13.13 -16.84 -32.15
N SER A 546 -12.03 -16.15 -31.85
CA SER A 546 -11.57 -14.87 -32.43
C SER A 546 -12.65 -13.84 -32.81
N ALA A 547 -13.04 -12.99 -31.84
CA ALA A 547 -13.43 -11.60 -32.09
C ALA A 547 -13.41 -10.84 -30.75
N TYR A 548 -12.28 -10.20 -30.45
CA TYR A 548 -12.19 -9.23 -29.35
C TYR A 548 -12.82 -7.92 -29.84
N THR A 549 -14.04 -7.63 -29.41
CA THR A 549 -14.61 -6.27 -29.48
C THR A 549 -14.67 -5.75 -28.05
N GLY A 550 -14.04 -4.59 -27.84
CA GLY A 550 -13.83 -4.00 -26.52
C GLY A 550 -15.14 -3.78 -25.78
N ILE A 551 -15.22 -4.33 -24.57
CA ILE A 551 -16.18 -3.91 -23.57
C ILE A 551 -15.46 -2.85 -22.75
N GLN A 552 -15.80 -1.58 -22.97
CA GLN A 552 -15.51 -0.51 -22.03
C GLN A 552 -16.27 -0.80 -20.75
N SER A 553 -15.56 -1.11 -19.66
CA SER A 553 -16.10 -0.93 -18.32
C SER A 553 -16.23 0.57 -18.06
N HIS A 554 -17.46 1.04 -17.89
CA HIS A 554 -17.75 2.36 -17.34
C HIS A 554 -17.24 2.37 -15.89
N GLU A 555 -16.05 2.93 -15.67
CA GLU A 555 -15.73 3.64 -14.44
C GLU A 555 -15.90 5.13 -14.77
N ASP A 556 -16.64 5.83 -13.91
CA ASP A 556 -16.99 7.24 -14.07
C ASP A 556 -15.73 8.12 -13.99
N ASP A 557 -15.17 8.43 -15.16
CA ASP A 557 -14.34 9.61 -15.37
C ASP A 557 -15.27 10.83 -15.45
N ASP A 558 -15.41 11.54 -14.33
CA ASP A 558 -16.05 12.86 -14.26
C ASP A 558 -15.16 13.88 -15.03
N GLU A 559 -15.35 13.98 -16.35
CA GLU A 559 -14.90 15.13 -17.14
C GLU A 559 -16.08 15.63 -18.00
N GLY A 560 -16.61 16.80 -17.64
CA GLY A 560 -17.62 17.50 -18.44
C GLY A 560 -17.00 18.01 -19.74
N GLU A 561 -17.45 17.47 -20.87
CA GLU A 561 -17.09 17.93 -22.21
C GLU A 561 -17.79 19.26 -22.55
N GLY A 562 -17.00 20.29 -22.79
CA GLY A 562 -17.41 21.49 -23.52
C GLY A 562 -16.68 21.52 -24.86
N VAL A 563 -17.33 21.03 -25.91
CA VAL A 563 -16.86 21.12 -27.30
C VAL A 563 -16.99 22.57 -27.77
N PHE A 564 -15.89 23.19 -28.17
CA PHE A 564 -15.91 24.36 -29.04
C PHE A 564 -15.00 24.12 -30.24
N GLU A 565 -15.63 23.91 -31.40
CA GLU A 565 -15.05 24.28 -32.69
C GLU A 565 -15.01 25.81 -32.74
N ASP A 566 -13.85 26.41 -33.05
CA ASP A 566 -13.78 27.22 -34.28
C ASP A 566 -12.35 27.61 -34.67
N SER A 567 -12.32 27.96 -35.94
CA SER A 567 -11.30 28.12 -36.95
C SER A 567 -10.37 29.36 -36.88
N ALA A 568 -9.21 29.18 -37.52
CA ALA A 568 -8.40 30.14 -38.29
C ALA A 568 -7.75 31.37 -37.61
N SER A 569 -6.43 31.50 -37.80
CA SER A 569 -5.85 32.54 -38.69
C SER A 569 -4.36 32.76 -38.40
N SER A 570 -3.56 32.57 -39.44
CA SER A 570 -2.16 33.01 -39.55
C SER A 570 -1.96 34.48 -39.16
N LYS A 571 -0.80 34.80 -38.54
CA LYS A 571 -0.02 35.99 -38.90
C LYS A 571 1.45 35.84 -38.50
N VAL A 572 2.28 35.86 -39.53
CA VAL A 572 3.72 36.03 -39.52
C VAL A 572 4.05 37.50 -39.25
N ASN A 573 5.00 37.77 -38.34
CA ASN A 573 6.09 38.76 -38.46
C ASN A 573 6.69 39.08 -37.08
N GLY A 574 8.03 39.17 -37.00
CA GLY A 574 8.68 39.94 -35.94
C GLY A 574 10.02 39.39 -35.43
N SER A 575 11.08 39.70 -36.16
CA SER A 575 12.51 39.50 -35.86
C SER A 575 13.09 40.41 -34.75
N LEU A 576 14.32 40.04 -34.31
CA LEU A 576 15.29 40.75 -33.43
C LEU A 576 15.07 40.58 -31.91
N GLN A 577 16.07 40.42 -31.04
CA GLN A 577 17.52 40.63 -31.14
C GLN A 577 18.24 39.88 -29.99
N LEU A 578 19.48 39.46 -30.27
CA LEU A 578 20.49 39.07 -29.28
C LEU A 578 20.78 40.20 -28.29
N ALA A 579 20.97 39.85 -27.01
CA ALA A 579 21.87 40.54 -26.11
C ALA A 579 22.46 39.55 -25.10
N GLU A 580 23.77 39.33 -25.23
CA GLU A 580 24.65 38.87 -24.16
C GLU A 580 24.56 39.81 -22.96
N LEU A 581 24.80 39.30 -21.74
CA LEU A 581 25.75 39.90 -20.78
C LEU A 581 25.87 39.03 -19.52
N SER A 582 27.14 38.68 -19.24
CA SER A 582 27.82 38.48 -17.94
C SER A 582 27.16 37.65 -16.84
#